data_AF-A0A016VBT9-F1
#
_entry.id   AF-A0A016VBT9-F1
#
_cell.length_a   1.000
_cell.length_b   1.000
_cell.length_c   1.000
_cell.angle_alpha   90.00
_cell.angle_beta   90.00
_cell.angle_gamma   90.00
#
_symmetry.space_group_name_H-M   'P 1'
#
loop_
_entity.id
_entity.type
_entity.pdbx_description
1 polymer ?
#
loop_
_entity_poly.entity_id
_entity_poly.type
_entity_poly.pdbx_seq_one_letter_code
_entity_poly.pdbx_strand_id
1 'polypeptide(L)'
;MLQCVVLLTVLTTALLRDGLAKHGITYDPSWFTISARPSYNKVVIDVYVKGVPDCKTLPDFVREMIEPNFLVTGAGMRCGSDPNVIYVNKYTRNRKNGHKKSV
;
A
#
# COMPACT_ATOMS: atom_id res chain seq x y z
N MET A 1 19.35 16.89 3.47
CA MET A 1 17.93 16.55 3.24
C MET A 1 17.72 15.64 2.03
N LEU A 2 18.28 15.96 0.85
CA LEU A 2 18.14 15.15 -0.37
C LEU A 2 18.59 13.68 -0.21
N GLN A 3 19.69 13.45 0.51
CA GLN A 3 20.27 12.12 0.72
C GLN A 3 19.39 11.20 1.59
N CYS A 4 18.72 11.76 2.61
CA CYS A 4 17.77 11.00 3.44
C CYS A 4 16.53 10.59 2.65
N VAL A 5 16.04 11.45 1.75
CA VAL A 5 14.87 11.17 0.91
C VAL A 5 15.19 10.06 -0.10
N VAL A 6 16.38 10.08 -0.71
CA VAL A 6 16.82 9.02 -1.63
C VAL A 6 16.96 7.68 -0.90
N LEU A 7 17.54 7.65 0.30
CA LEU A 7 17.65 6.42 1.09
C LEU A 7 16.28 5.85 1.48
N LEU A 8 15.36 6.72 1.91
CA LEU A 8 14.02 6.30 2.31
C LEU A 8 13.25 5.71 1.12
N THR A 9 13.32 6.37 -0.04
CA THR A 9 12.64 5.92 -1.26
C THR A 9 13.18 4.60 -1.80
N VAL A 10 14.50 4.41 -1.79
CA VAL A 10 15.11 3.13 -2.20
C VAL A 10 14.69 2.00 -1.25
N LEU A 11 14.72 2.25 0.07
CA LEU A 11 14.35 1.24 1.07
C LEU A 11 12.86 0.87 0.97
N THR A 12 11.96 1.85 0.87
CA THR A 12 10.52 1.58 0.74
C THR A 12 10.19 0.85 -0.55
N THR A 13 10.88 1.19 -1.65
CA THR A 13 10.68 0.51 -2.93
C THR A 13 11.16 -0.93 -2.86
N ALA A 14 12.32 -1.20 -2.24
CA ALA A 14 12.82 -2.56 -2.05
C ALA A 14 11.84 -3.42 -1.24
N LEU A 15 11.36 -2.91 -0.09
CA LEU A 15 10.39 -3.61 0.75
C LEU A 15 9.09 -3.93 0.00
N LEU A 16 8.60 -2.99 -0.81
CA LEU A 16 7.42 -3.21 -1.65
C LEU A 16 7.66 -4.29 -2.71
N ARG A 17 8.81 -4.24 -3.37
CA ARG A 17 9.18 -5.20 -4.43
C ARG A 17 9.28 -6.62 -3.87
N ASP A 18 9.95 -6.79 -2.73
CA ASP A 18 10.10 -8.09 -2.08
C ASP A 18 8.74 -8.64 -1.63
N GLY A 19 7.89 -7.77 -1.06
CA GLY A 19 6.53 -8.16 -0.66
C GLY A 19 5.65 -8.57 -1.85
N LEU A 20 5.68 -7.82 -2.95
CA LEU A 20 4.91 -8.16 -4.16
C LEU A 20 5.41 -9.48 -4.77
N ALA A 21 6.72 -9.68 -4.84
CA ALA A 21 7.32 -10.91 -5.36
C ALA A 21 6.93 -12.14 -4.52
N LYS A 22 6.92 -12.02 -3.18
CA LYS A 22 6.51 -13.08 -2.25
C LYS A 22 5.08 -13.58 -2.51
N HIS A 23 4.19 -12.67 -2.90
CA HIS A 23 2.78 -12.98 -3.21
C HIS A 23 2.54 -13.32 -4.69
N GLY A 24 3.59 -13.43 -5.51
CA GLY A 24 3.48 -13.71 -6.94
C GLY A 24 2.79 -12.58 -7.73
N ILE A 25 2.73 -11.37 -7.18
CA ILE A 25 2.06 -10.24 -7.79
C ILE A 25 2.99 -9.65 -8.86
N THR A 26 2.59 -9.74 -10.12
CA THR A 26 3.34 -9.15 -11.23
C THR A 26 3.13 -7.64 -11.27
N TYR A 27 4.21 -6.87 -11.25
CA TYR A 27 4.17 -5.42 -11.27
C TYR A 27 5.17 -4.86 -12.29
N ASP A 28 4.93 -3.64 -12.75
CA ASP A 28 5.89 -2.89 -13.56
C ASP A 28 6.73 -1.98 -12.65
N PRO A 29 8.06 -2.16 -12.56
CA PRO A 29 8.93 -1.31 -11.75
C PRO A 29 8.90 0.17 -12.15
N SER A 30 8.53 0.48 -13.39
CA SER A 30 8.40 1.87 -13.88
C SER A 30 7.14 2.58 -13.38
N TRP A 31 6.20 1.84 -12.76
CA TRP A 31 4.91 2.36 -12.29
C TRP A 31 4.84 2.57 -10.78
N PHE A 32 6.00 2.66 -10.12
CA PHE A 32 6.10 3.13 -8.74
C PHE A 32 6.22 4.65 -8.75
N THR A 33 5.20 5.33 -8.23
CA THR A 33 5.25 6.77 -8.04
C THR A 33 5.30 7.07 -6.55
N ILE A 34 6.35 7.76 -6.11
CA ILE A 34 6.48 8.21 -4.72
C ILE A 34 6.20 9.70 -4.70
N SER A 35 5.18 10.09 -3.94
CA SER A 35 4.79 11.50 -3.83
C SER A 35 4.48 11.86 -2.37
N ALA A 36 4.79 13.10 -2.00
CA ALA A 36 4.27 13.67 -0.77
C ALA A 36 2.80 14.01 -0.99
N ARG A 37 1.93 13.60 -0.08
CA ARG A 37 0.50 13.92 -0.10
C ARG A 37 0.17 14.78 1.13
N PRO A 38 0.22 16.13 1.00
CA PRO A 38 0.06 17.04 2.14
C PRO A 38 -1.28 16.85 2.87
N SER A 39 -2.34 16.49 2.13
CA SER A 39 -3.68 16.22 2.68
C SER A 39 -3.70 15.11 3.73
N TYR A 40 -2.73 14.20 3.69
CA TYR A 40 -2.58 13.11 4.66
C TYR A 40 -1.37 13.28 5.57
N ASN A 41 -0.59 14.35 5.38
CA ASN A 41 0.70 14.60 6.00
C ASN A 41 1.64 13.38 5.93
N LYS A 42 1.61 12.70 4.77
CA LYS A 42 2.27 11.40 4.53
C LYS A 42 2.93 11.36 3.16
N VAL A 43 3.93 10.50 3.04
CA VAL A 43 4.44 10.03 1.74
C VAL A 43 3.57 8.87 1.29
N VAL A 44 3.13 8.90 0.04
CA VAL A 44 2.34 7.85 -0.59
C VAL A 44 3.17 7.23 -1.71
N ILE A 45 3.05 5.91 -1.82
CA ILE A 45 3.65 5.14 -2.89
C ILE A 45 2.52 4.52 -3.68
N ASP A 46 2.29 5.05 -4.88
CA ASP A 46 1.32 4.53 -5.82
C ASP A 46 2.00 3.44 -6.65
N VAL A 47 1.40 2.26 -6.66
CA VAL A 47 1.90 1.10 -7.41
C VAL A 47 0.78 0.62 -8.32
N TYR A 48 1.03 0.64 -9.63
CA TYR A 48 0.13 -0.01 -10.55
C TYR A 48 0.55 -1.46 -10.76
N VAL A 49 -0.35 -2.38 -10.40
CA VAL A 49 -0.19 -3.82 -10.60
C VAL A 49 -0.89 -4.19 -11.90
N LYS A 50 -0.17 -4.83 -12.83
CA LYS A 50 -0.73 -5.24 -14.12
C LYS A 50 -1.42 -6.60 -13.98
N GLY A 51 -2.69 -6.66 -14.37
CA GLY A 51 -3.56 -7.82 -14.14
C GLY A 51 -4.60 -7.52 -13.07
N VAL A 52 -5.51 -8.46 -12.85
CA VAL A 52 -6.55 -8.34 -11.82
C VAL A 52 -6.04 -9.11 -10.58
N PRO A 53 -5.30 -8.48 -9.65
CA PRO A 53 -5.00 -9.16 -8.40
C PRO A 53 -6.34 -9.49 -7.73
N ASP A 54 -6.50 -10.76 -7.36
CA ASP A 54 -7.73 -11.21 -6.72
C ASP A 54 -7.96 -10.42 -5.41
N CYS A 55 -9.22 -10.29 -5.01
CA CYS A 55 -9.62 -9.53 -3.81
C CYS A 55 -9.27 -10.22 -2.47
N LYS A 56 -8.38 -11.20 -2.48
CA LYS A 56 -7.86 -11.94 -1.31
C LYS A 56 -6.35 -11.72 -1.19
N THR A 57 -5.59 -11.96 -2.25
CA THR A 57 -4.13 -11.84 -2.32
C THR A 57 -3.67 -10.41 -2.06
N LEU A 58 -4.35 -9.41 -2.64
CA LEU A 58 -3.97 -8.01 -2.45
C LEU A 58 -4.19 -7.50 -1.01
N PRO A 59 -5.35 -7.74 -0.35
CA PRO A 59 -5.51 -7.46 1.07
C PRO A 59 -4.49 -8.15 1.97
N ASP A 60 -4.16 -9.42 1.71
CA ASP A 60 -3.23 -10.19 2.53
C ASP A 60 -1.80 -9.67 2.40
N PHE A 61 -1.35 -9.34 1.17
CA PHE A 61 -0.11 -8.60 0.93
C PHE A 61 -0.06 -7.28 1.73
N VAL A 62 -1.12 -6.47 1.66
CA VAL A 62 -1.17 -5.18 2.37
C VAL A 62 -1.09 -5.38 3.89
N ARG A 63 -1.75 -6.41 4.44
CA ARG A 63 -1.67 -6.75 5.87
C ARG A 63 -0.24 -7.15 6.26
N GLU A 64 0.39 -8.01 5.48
CA GLU A 64 1.78 -8.43 5.71
C GLU A 64 2.78 -7.28 5.61
N MET A 65 2.49 -6.24 4.83
CA MET A 65 3.33 -5.04 4.83
C MET A 65 3.11 -4.16 6.05
N ILE A 66 1.86 -3.99 6.50
CA ILE A 66 1.52 -3.12 7.63
C ILE A 66 1.99 -3.70 8.97
N GLU A 67 1.93 -5.03 9.12
CA GLU A 67 2.13 -5.72 10.39
C GLU A 67 3.57 -5.59 10.94
N PRO A 68 4.64 -5.87 10.16
CA PRO A 68 6.02 -5.72 10.61
C PRO A 68 6.58 -4.30 10.41
N ASN A 69 6.04 -3.50 9.47
CA ASN A 69 6.63 -2.20 9.14
C ASN A 69 5.95 -1.05 9.88
N PHE A 70 6.68 -0.40 10.80
CA PHE A 70 6.21 0.81 11.48
C PHE A 70 5.97 2.00 10.53
N LEU A 71 6.63 1.99 9.35
CA LEU A 71 6.53 3.02 8.32
C LEU A 71 5.23 2.91 7.49
N VAL A 72 4.64 1.72 7.38
CA VAL A 72 3.44 1.50 6.58
C VAL A 72 2.22 1.61 7.47
N THR A 73 1.47 2.70 7.33
CA THR A 73 0.28 2.96 8.16
C THR A 73 -1.02 2.41 7.57
N GLY A 74 -1.04 2.13 6.27
CA GLY A 74 -2.18 1.59 5.55
C GLY A 74 -2.00 1.66 4.04
N ALA A 75 -2.92 1.06 3.30
CA ALA A 75 -3.05 1.21 1.85
C ALA A 75 -4.53 1.28 1.44
N GLY A 76 -4.80 2.05 0.39
CA GLY A 76 -6.04 1.96 -0.37
C GLY A 76 -5.76 1.14 -1.63
N MET A 77 -6.62 0.18 -1.93
CA MET A 77 -6.42 -0.72 -3.06
C MET A 77 -7.73 -0.96 -3.81
N ARG A 78 -7.62 -1.22 -5.10
CA ARG A 78 -8.72 -1.73 -5.93
C ARG A 78 -8.32 -3.11 -6.41
N CYS A 79 -9.24 -4.06 -6.29
CA CYS A 79 -9.06 -5.44 -6.74
C CYS A 79 -10.20 -5.77 -7.69
N GLY A 80 -9.99 -6.72 -8.59
CA GLY A 80 -11.09 -7.09 -9.49
C GLY A 80 -11.44 -6.02 -10.52
N SER A 81 -12.65 -6.16 -11.06
CA SER A 81 -13.37 -5.11 -11.79
C SER A 81 -14.14 -4.17 -10.87
N ASP A 82 -14.04 -4.34 -9.55
CA ASP A 82 -14.77 -3.54 -8.57
C ASP A 82 -14.21 -2.10 -8.55
N PRO A 83 -15.05 -1.07 -8.77
CA PRO A 83 -14.61 0.31 -8.70
C PRO A 83 -14.29 0.79 -7.28
N ASN A 84 -14.75 0.07 -6.25
CA ASN A 84 -14.61 0.47 -4.86
C ASN A 84 -13.16 0.34 -4.37
N VAL A 85 -12.70 1.38 -3.68
CA VAL A 85 -11.40 1.35 -2.99
C VAL A 85 -11.58 0.70 -1.62
N ILE A 86 -10.86 -0.39 -1.40
CA ILE A 86 -10.77 -1.06 -0.11
C ILE A 86 -9.61 -0.44 0.66
N TYR A 87 -9.89 0.07 1.85
CA TYR A 87 -8.86 0.65 2.73
C TYR A 87 -8.49 -0.33 3.83
N VAL A 88 -7.21 -0.70 3.89
CA VAL A 88 -6.63 -1.49 4.98
C VAL A 88 -5.67 -0.59 5.73
N ASN A 89 -5.83 -0.45 7.04
CA ASN A 89 -4.93 0.38 7.84
C ASN A 89 -4.64 -0.23 9.20
N LYS A 90 -3.52 0.18 9.80
CA LYS A 90 -3.04 -0.34 11.09
C LYS A 90 -4.02 -0.09 12.24
N TYR A 91 -4.77 1.02 12.18
CA TYR A 91 -5.59 1.51 13.29
C TYR A 91 -7.00 0.91 13.34
N THR A 92 -7.54 0.44 12.21
CA THR A 92 -8.86 -0.21 12.12
C THR A 92 -8.83 -1.63 12.66
N ARG A 93 -7.66 -2.29 12.73
CA ARG A 93 -7.51 -3.62 13.36
C ARG A 93 -7.77 -3.58 14.87
N ASN A 94 -7.51 -2.45 15.54
CA ASN A 94 -7.87 -2.22 16.94
C ASN A 94 -9.31 -1.75 17.17
N ARG A 95 -10.06 -1.44 16.09
CA ARG A 95 -11.49 -1.16 16.15
C ARG A 95 -12.25 -2.31 15.49
N LYS A 96 -12.47 -3.39 16.25
CA LYS A 96 -13.68 -4.18 16.01
C LYS A 96 -14.86 -3.19 16.07
N ASN A 97 -15.62 -3.12 14.98
CA ASN A 97 -16.81 -2.30 14.76
C ASN A 97 -16.60 -0.80 14.59
N GLY A 98 -16.72 -0.35 13.35
CA GLY A 98 -16.74 1.07 13.01
C GLY A 98 -17.11 1.28 11.56
N HIS A 99 -18.28 0.79 11.15
CA HIS A 99 -18.92 1.19 9.91
C HIS A 99 -19.09 2.72 9.97
N LYS A 100 -18.24 3.47 9.27
CA LYS A 100 -18.50 4.88 8.97
C LYS A 100 -18.45 5.04 7.46
N LYS A 101 -19.65 5.05 6.85
CA LYS A 101 -19.92 5.78 5.62
C LYS A 101 -19.44 7.23 5.86
N SER A 102 -18.55 7.72 4.99
CA SER A 102 -18.35 9.17 4.90
C SER A 102 -19.54 9.75 4.15
N VAL A 103 -20.10 10.83 4.72
CA VAL A 103 -20.91 11.82 4.00
C VAL A 103 -19.94 12.71 3.22
#